data_AF-A0A8T4UY69-F1
#
_entry.id   AF-A0A8T4UY69-F1
#
_cell.length_a   1.000
_cell.length_b   1.000
_cell.length_c   1.000
_cell.angle_alpha   90.00
_cell.angle_beta   90.00
_cell.angle_gamma   90.00
#
_symmetry.space_group_name_H-M   'P 1'
#
loop_
_entity.id
_entity.type
_entity.pdbx_description
1 polymer ?
#
loop_
_entity_poly.entity_id
_entity_poly.type
_entity_poly.pdbx_seq_one_letter_code
_entity_poly.pdbx_strand_id
1 'polypeptide(L)'
;MDVERIQKINSLAVELMKKGLATDRENAVVQAEQIYRNTDTESYTSLRETLKEVRAEAAPKKEQESTVDLSQDQIKDILEKNTKFLVSTIKDFQEKMGGMEKELEALKTKLRYQSIPTAKEILVEAPQAGRPMAEPGKANVTMQHPRSGNYNEQDVSIEKFFYMGSK
;
A
#
# COMPACT_ATOMS: atom_id res chain seq x y z
N MET A 1 -27.52 -17.21 7.03
CA MET A 1 -26.25 -17.09 6.31
C MET A 1 -25.85 -18.48 5.87
N ASP A 2 -25.66 -18.67 4.57
CA ASP A 2 -25.32 -19.99 4.03
C ASP A 2 -23.93 -20.43 4.47
N VAL A 3 -23.79 -21.71 4.78
CA VAL A 3 -22.53 -22.29 5.28
C VAL A 3 -21.39 -22.07 4.28
N GLU A 4 -21.69 -22.16 2.98
CA GLU A 4 -20.73 -21.91 1.89
C GLU A 4 -20.26 -20.45 1.85
N ARG A 5 -21.16 -19.50 2.10
CA ARG A 5 -20.83 -18.07 2.13
C ARG A 5 -19.87 -17.77 3.28
N ILE A 6 -20.13 -18.36 4.46
CA ILE A 6 -19.26 -18.19 5.62
C ILE A 6 -17.87 -18.81 5.37
N GLN A 7 -17.79 -19.98 4.74
CA GLN A 7 -16.51 -20.61 4.37
C GLN A 7 -15.71 -19.73 3.42
N LYS A 8 -16.36 -19.16 2.41
CA LYS A 8 -15.76 -18.25 1.43
C LYS A 8 -15.28 -16.92 2.04
N ILE A 9 -16.05 -16.36 2.97
CA ILE A 9 -15.63 -15.16 3.73
C ILE A 9 -14.41 -15.51 4.59
N ASN A 10 -14.41 -16.67 5.24
CA ASN A 10 -13.28 -17.10 6.07
C ASN A 10 -12.01 -17.37 5.24
N SER A 11 -12.12 -17.97 4.06
CA SER A 11 -10.97 -18.17 3.17
C SER A 11 -10.41 -16.83 2.68
N LEU A 12 -11.30 -15.91 2.27
CA LEU A 12 -10.90 -14.58 1.81
C LEU A 12 -10.28 -13.74 2.93
N ALA A 13 -10.83 -13.80 4.15
CA ALA A 13 -10.26 -13.13 5.31
C ALA A 13 -8.82 -13.61 5.61
N VAL A 14 -8.57 -14.93 5.52
CA VAL A 14 -7.21 -15.49 5.67
C VAL A 14 -6.28 -14.96 4.58
N GLU A 15 -6.74 -14.84 3.34
CA GLU A 15 -5.94 -14.26 2.25
C GLU A 15 -5.65 -12.77 2.44
N LEU A 16 -6.62 -11.99 2.93
CA LEU A 16 -6.46 -10.57 3.23
C LEU A 16 -5.41 -10.35 4.34
N MET A 17 -5.41 -11.21 5.37
CA MET A 17 -4.37 -11.20 6.40
C MET A 17 -3.00 -11.58 5.83
N LYS A 18 -2.91 -12.64 5.02
CA LYS A 18 -1.65 -13.08 4.41
C LYS A 18 -1.00 -12.01 3.53
N LYS A 19 -1.82 -11.22 2.84
CA LYS A 19 -1.37 -10.12 1.97
C LYS A 19 -1.11 -8.82 2.74
N GLY A 20 -1.38 -8.77 4.04
CA GLY A 20 -1.20 -7.57 4.87
C GLY A 20 -2.22 -6.46 4.59
N LEU A 21 -3.36 -6.79 3.95
CA LEU A 21 -4.45 -5.84 3.68
C LEU A 21 -5.31 -5.58 4.92
N ALA A 22 -5.28 -6.50 5.89
CA ALA A 22 -5.96 -6.38 7.17
C ALA A 22 -4.98 -6.62 8.31
N THR A 23 -5.05 -5.77 9.34
CA THR A 23 -4.23 -5.85 10.55
C THR A 23 -4.63 -7.03 11.43
N ASP A 24 -5.93 -7.27 11.54
CA ASP A 24 -6.53 -8.21 12.48
C ASP A 24 -7.58 -9.08 11.81
N ARG A 25 -7.84 -10.25 12.42
CA ARG A 25 -8.79 -11.23 11.89
C ARG A 25 -10.20 -10.67 11.77
N GLU A 26 -10.63 -9.86 12.74
CA GLU A 26 -11.96 -9.24 12.70
C GLU A 26 -12.09 -8.24 11.54
N ASN A 27 -11.07 -7.38 11.36
CA ASN A 27 -11.01 -6.43 10.25
C ASN A 27 -11.00 -7.17 8.89
N ALA A 28 -10.26 -8.28 8.79
CA ALA A 28 -10.22 -9.10 7.58
C ALA A 28 -11.58 -9.73 7.25
N VAL A 29 -12.33 -10.19 8.26
CA VAL A 29 -13.68 -10.75 8.08
C VAL A 29 -14.66 -9.67 7.62
N VAL A 30 -14.60 -8.47 8.19
CA VAL A 30 -15.47 -7.34 7.79
C VAL A 30 -15.19 -6.93 6.34
N GLN A 31 -13.91 -6.81 5.96
CA GLN A 31 -13.53 -6.49 4.57
C GLN A 31 -13.95 -7.60 3.60
N ALA A 32 -13.74 -8.87 3.96
CA ALA A 32 -14.17 -10.00 3.16
C ALA A 32 -15.71 -10.04 2.99
N GLU A 33 -16.46 -9.74 4.06
CA GLU A 33 -17.91 -9.64 4.01
C GLU A 33 -18.37 -8.50 3.10
N GLN A 34 -17.71 -7.34 3.17
CA GLN A 34 -18.02 -6.19 2.31
C GLN A 34 -17.77 -6.50 0.83
N ILE A 35 -16.67 -7.18 0.49
CA ILE A 35 -16.37 -7.62 -0.87
C ILE A 35 -17.48 -8.57 -1.37
N TYR A 36 -17.84 -9.58 -0.57
CA TYR A 36 -18.89 -10.53 -0.96
C TYR A 36 -20.27 -9.88 -1.08
N ARG A 37 -20.61 -8.93 -0.21
CA ARG A 37 -21.87 -8.18 -0.32
C ARG A 37 -21.92 -7.36 -1.60
N ASN A 38 -20.83 -6.67 -1.95
CA ASN A 38 -20.76 -5.86 -3.16
C ASN A 38 -20.81 -6.71 -4.43
N THR A 39 -20.10 -7.85 -4.46
CA THR A 39 -20.13 -8.78 -5.60
C THR A 39 -21.52 -9.38 -5.82
N ASP A 40 -22.21 -9.77 -4.75
CA ASP A 40 -23.58 -10.31 -4.85
C ASP A 40 -24.56 -9.22 -5.33
N THR A 41 -24.47 -7.99 -4.80
CA THR A 41 -25.39 -6.92 -5.20
C THR A 41 -25.15 -6.43 -6.63
N GLU A 42 -23.90 -6.23 -7.04
CA GLU A 42 -23.57 -5.75 -8.40
C GLU A 42 -23.88 -6.82 -9.45
N SER A 43 -23.69 -8.09 -9.13
CA SER A 43 -24.05 -9.20 -10.03
C SER A 43 -25.57 -9.34 -10.14
N TYR A 44 -26.33 -9.15 -9.07
CA TYR A 44 -27.80 -9.29 -9.11
C TYR A 44 -28.50 -8.09 -9.75
N THR A 45 -27.99 -6.86 -9.57
CA THR A 45 -28.53 -5.68 -10.24
C THR A 45 -28.27 -5.74 -11.74
N SER A 46 -27.04 -6.06 -12.16
CA SER A 46 -26.71 -6.23 -13.58
C SER A 46 -27.41 -7.42 -14.23
N LEU A 47 -27.59 -8.56 -13.55
CA LEU A 47 -28.42 -9.65 -14.07
C LEU A 47 -29.91 -9.28 -14.18
N ARG A 48 -30.45 -8.54 -13.20
CA ARG A 48 -31.87 -8.16 -13.22
C ARG A 48 -32.17 -7.11 -14.29
N GLU A 49 -31.22 -6.21 -14.53
CA GLU A 49 -31.34 -5.18 -15.57
C GLU A 49 -31.31 -5.83 -16.96
N THR A 50 -30.33 -6.70 -17.22
CA THR A 50 -30.26 -7.50 -18.46
C THR A 50 -31.48 -8.42 -18.64
N LEU A 51 -31.97 -9.09 -17.59
CA LEU A 51 -33.19 -9.92 -17.65
C LEU A 51 -34.47 -9.12 -17.89
N LYS A 52 -34.57 -7.88 -17.40
CA LYS A 52 -35.73 -7.01 -17.67
C LYS A 52 -35.72 -6.51 -19.11
N GLU A 53 -34.55 -6.19 -19.64
CA GLU A 53 -34.38 -5.71 -21.01
C GLU A 53 -34.66 -6.84 -22.03
N VAL A 54 -34.17 -8.06 -21.75
CA VAL A 54 -34.42 -9.24 -22.60
C VAL A 54 -35.88 -9.74 -22.54
N ARG A 55 -36.57 -9.59 -21.40
CA ARG A 55 -37.95 -10.09 -21.23
C ARG A 55 -39.02 -9.17 -21.82
N ALA A 56 -38.69 -7.92 -22.14
CA ALA A 56 -39.60 -7.01 -22.84
C ALA A 56 -39.73 -7.30 -24.35
N GLU A 57 -38.81 -8.09 -24.94
CA GLU A 57 -38.79 -8.35 -26.39
C GLU A 57 -38.97 -9.82 -26.81
N ALA A 58 -39.09 -10.80 -25.90
CA ALA A 58 -39.11 -12.21 -26.31
C ALA A 58 -40.12 -13.10 -25.56
N ALA A 59 -41.30 -13.29 -26.17
CA ALA A 59 -41.97 -14.59 -26.20
C ALA A 59 -41.23 -15.51 -27.19
N PRO A 60 -41.30 -16.84 -27.04
CA PRO A 60 -40.13 -17.72 -27.08
C PRO A 60 -39.66 -18.05 -28.51
N LYS A 61 -38.35 -17.88 -28.76
CA LYS A 61 -37.64 -18.60 -29.81
C LYS A 61 -36.51 -19.40 -29.19
N LYS A 62 -36.49 -20.67 -29.59
CA LYS A 62 -35.62 -21.76 -29.16
C LYS A 62 -34.15 -21.38 -29.26
N GLU A 63 -33.40 -21.86 -28.26
CA GLU A 63 -32.02 -22.32 -28.33
C GLU A 63 -31.41 -22.33 -29.75
N GLN A 64 -30.62 -21.30 -30.03
CA GLN A 64 -29.52 -21.40 -30.97
C GLN A 64 -28.27 -21.01 -30.18
N GLU A 65 -27.61 -22.03 -29.62
CA GLU A 65 -26.17 -21.96 -29.39
C GLU A 65 -25.52 -21.58 -30.72
N SER A 66 -25.12 -20.31 -30.83
CA SER A 66 -24.31 -19.86 -31.96
C SER A 66 -22.90 -20.38 -31.73
N THR A 67 -22.66 -21.62 -32.14
CA THR A 67 -21.31 -22.07 -32.48
C THR A 67 -20.89 -21.24 -33.69
N VAL A 68 -20.32 -20.07 -33.43
CA VAL A 68 -19.70 -19.25 -34.47
C VAL A 68 -18.50 -20.03 -34.95
N ASP A 69 -18.65 -20.77 -36.05
CA ASP A 69 -17.54 -21.35 -36.81
C ASP A 69 -16.73 -20.20 -37.41
N LEU A 70 -15.87 -19.61 -36.57
CA LEU A 70 -14.91 -18.60 -36.99
C LEU A 70 -13.89 -19.29 -37.88
N SER A 71 -13.72 -18.78 -39.10
CA SER A 71 -12.69 -19.31 -39.99
C SER A 71 -11.31 -19.13 -39.34
N GLN A 72 -10.37 -20.01 -39.67
CA GLN A 72 -9.02 -19.97 -39.10
C GLN A 72 -8.32 -18.61 -39.31
N ASP A 73 -8.68 -17.91 -40.39
CA ASP A 73 -8.18 -16.56 -40.69
C ASP A 73 -8.82 -15.49 -39.79
N GLN A 74 -10.12 -15.61 -39.47
CA GLN A 74 -10.77 -14.72 -38.50
C GLN A 74 -10.21 -14.90 -37.08
N ILE A 75 -9.86 -16.14 -36.71
CA ILE A 75 -9.21 -16.43 -35.41
C ILE A 75 -7.84 -15.75 -35.35
N LYS A 76 -7.04 -15.83 -36.42
CA LYS A 76 -5.74 -15.13 -36.51
C LYS A 76 -5.90 -13.62 -36.40
N ASP A 77 -6.86 -13.04 -37.11
CA ASP A 77 -7.13 -11.60 -37.04
C ASP A 77 -7.56 -11.14 -35.63
N ILE A 78 -8.40 -11.93 -34.95
CA ILE A 78 -8.80 -11.65 -33.57
C ILE A 78 -7.59 -11.73 -32.63
N LEU A 79 -6.75 -12.75 -32.79
CA LEU A 79 -5.53 -12.90 -31.98
C LEU A 79 -4.54 -11.77 -32.22
N GLU A 80 -4.35 -11.34 -33.48
CA GLU A 80 -3.50 -10.20 -33.79
C GLU A 80 -4.04 -8.90 -33.19
N LYS A 81 -5.34 -8.64 -33.31
CA LYS A 81 -5.99 -7.45 -32.73
C LYS A 81 -5.87 -7.47 -31.21
N ASN A 82 -6.13 -8.61 -30.57
CA ASN A 82 -5.99 -8.76 -29.13
C ASN A 82 -4.54 -8.57 -28.68
N THR A 83 -3.57 -9.12 -29.44
CA THR A 83 -2.14 -8.96 -29.13
C THR A 83 -1.72 -7.51 -29.26
N LYS A 84 -2.11 -6.83 -30.36
CA LYS A 84 -1.84 -5.39 -30.55
C LYS A 84 -2.45 -4.54 -29.44
N PHE A 85 -3.69 -4.85 -29.05
CA PHE A 85 -4.37 -4.19 -27.94
C PHE A 85 -3.61 -4.37 -26.63
N LEU A 86 -3.27 -5.61 -26.26
CA LEU A 86 -2.50 -5.91 -25.04
C LEU A 86 -1.13 -5.22 -25.04
N VAL A 87 -0.40 -5.26 -26.15
CA VAL A 87 0.89 -4.57 -26.27
C VAL A 87 0.73 -3.06 -26.12
N SER A 88 -0.33 -2.47 -26.70
CA SER A 88 -0.64 -1.04 -26.50
C SER A 88 -0.96 -0.75 -25.04
N THR A 89 -1.82 -1.53 -24.40
CA THR A 89 -2.19 -1.34 -22.99
C THR A 89 -0.98 -1.46 -22.07
N ILE A 90 -0.06 -2.39 -22.34
CA ILE A 90 1.18 -2.54 -21.58
C ILE A 90 2.07 -1.30 -21.76
N LYS A 91 2.18 -0.76 -22.98
CA LYS A 91 2.94 0.48 -23.20
C LYS A 91 2.35 1.68 -22.46
N ASP A 92 1.03 1.87 -22.56
CA ASP A 92 0.34 2.95 -21.86
C ASP A 92 0.50 2.82 -20.34
N PHE A 93 0.47 1.58 -19.83
CA PHE A 93 0.71 1.29 -18.43
C PHE A 93 2.15 1.62 -18.01
N GLN A 94 3.15 1.21 -18.81
CA GLN A 94 4.56 1.53 -18.56
C GLN A 94 4.82 3.04 -18.56
N GLU A 95 4.19 3.78 -19.46
CA GLU A 95 4.31 5.24 -19.52
C GLU A 95 3.72 5.90 -18.27
N LYS A 96 2.51 5.48 -17.85
CA LYS A 96 1.89 5.97 -16.60
C LYS A 96 2.70 5.62 -15.36
N MET A 97 3.24 4.40 -15.30
CA MET A 97 4.09 3.96 -14.19
C MET A 97 5.38 4.78 -14.12
N GLY A 98 6.04 5.01 -15.26
CA GLY A 98 7.22 5.87 -15.32
C GLY A 98 6.91 7.34 -14.97
N GLY A 99 5.71 7.83 -15.30
CA GLY A 99 5.21 9.13 -14.85
C GLY A 99 5.07 9.20 -13.33
N MET A 100 4.41 8.22 -12.72
CA MET A 100 4.26 8.10 -11.28
C MET A 100 5.59 7.99 -10.54
N GLU A 101 6.55 7.22 -11.07
CA GLU A 101 7.89 7.09 -10.47
C GLU A 101 8.61 8.44 -10.40
N LYS A 102 8.53 9.23 -11.48
CA LYS A 102 9.09 10.60 -11.51
C LYS A 102 8.39 11.52 -10.51
N GLU A 103 7.07 11.44 -10.38
CA GLU A 103 6.32 12.22 -9.40
C GLU A 103 6.68 11.83 -7.96
N LEU A 104 6.83 10.54 -7.67
CA LEU A 104 7.28 10.04 -6.38
C LEU A 104 8.71 10.50 -6.06
N GLU A 105 9.61 10.48 -7.04
CA GLU A 105 10.97 10.96 -6.86
C GLU A 105 11.01 12.48 -6.61
N ALA A 106 10.20 13.24 -7.34
CA ALA A 106 10.04 14.68 -7.12
C ALA A 106 9.46 14.98 -5.73
N LEU A 107 8.47 14.20 -5.28
CA LEU A 107 7.87 14.35 -3.96
C LEU A 107 8.85 13.98 -2.84
N LYS A 108 9.58 12.88 -2.98
CA LYS A 108 10.64 12.45 -2.05
C LYS A 108 11.73 13.53 -1.94
N THR A 109 12.08 14.14 -3.07
CA THR A 109 13.04 15.24 -3.11
C THR A 109 12.51 16.47 -2.38
N LYS A 110 11.25 16.87 -2.61
CA LYS A 110 10.59 17.97 -1.88
C LYS A 110 10.54 17.71 -0.37
N LEU A 111 10.17 16.50 0.05
CA LEU A 111 10.15 16.12 1.47
C LEU A 111 11.54 16.17 2.10
N ARG A 112 12.59 15.78 1.37
CA ARG A 112 13.97 15.86 1.85
C ARG A 112 14.44 17.30 2.07
N TYR A 113 13.98 18.24 1.23
CA TYR A 113 14.29 19.66 1.40
C TYR A 113 13.43 20.35 2.47
N GLN A 114 12.19 19.89 2.70
CA GLN A 114 11.31 20.42 3.76
C GLN A 114 11.61 19.84 5.16
N SER A 115 12.25 18.67 5.24
CA SER A 115 12.63 18.02 6.50
C SER A 115 13.99 18.48 7.05
N ILE A 116 14.64 19.47 6.42
CA ILE A 116 15.72 20.19 7.08
C ILE A 116 15.07 20.91 8.27
N PRO A 117 15.38 20.53 9.54
CA PRO A 117 14.74 21.14 10.69
C PRO A 117 15.09 22.62 10.69
N THR A 118 14.12 23.47 10.40
CA THR A 118 14.23 24.89 10.71
C THR A 118 14.46 24.96 12.22
N ALA A 119 15.54 25.61 12.65
CA ALA A 119 16.06 25.60 14.03
C ALA A 119 15.14 26.22 15.11
N LYS A 120 13.81 26.22 14.90
CA LYS A 120 12.81 26.85 15.76
C LYS A 120 11.88 25.88 16.50
N GLU A 121 11.97 24.56 16.29
CA GLU A 121 11.08 23.57 16.93
C GLU A 121 11.72 22.72 18.05
N ILE A 122 12.86 23.14 18.63
CA ILE A 122 13.46 22.45 19.80
C ILE A 122 12.99 23.04 21.14
N LEU A 123 12.02 23.98 21.15
CA LEU A 123 11.37 24.38 22.40
C LEU A 123 9.89 23.98 22.40
N VAL A 124 9.53 23.30 23.49
CA VAL A 124 8.18 22.93 23.94
C VAL A 124 7.68 21.58 23.45
N GLU A 125 8.14 20.51 24.10
CA GLU A 125 7.24 19.49 24.63
C GLU A 125 7.96 18.68 25.74
N ALA A 126 7.70 19.07 26.98
CA ALA A 126 7.94 18.23 28.15
C ALA A 126 6.57 17.69 28.60
N PRO A 127 6.33 16.37 28.60
CA PRO A 127 5.07 15.83 29.10
C PRO A 127 5.04 15.89 30.63
N GLN A 128 4.03 16.57 31.16
CA GLN A 128 3.61 16.40 32.55
C GLN A 128 2.98 15.01 32.72
N ALA A 129 3.56 14.19 33.60
CA ALA A 129 2.92 13.03 34.17
C ALA A 129 3.22 12.94 35.68
N GLY A 130 2.16 12.86 36.48
CA GLY A 130 2.08 12.08 37.73
C GLY A 130 3.09 12.33 38.88
N ARG A 131 2.58 12.95 39.95
CA ARG A 131 2.98 12.97 41.40
C ARG A 131 3.51 11.62 42.00
N PRO A 132 3.97 11.52 43.29
CA PRO A 132 4.39 12.50 44.32
C PRO A 132 5.70 12.15 45.14
N MET A 133 6.12 13.10 46.00
CA MET A 133 6.94 12.98 47.25
C MET A 133 8.39 12.45 47.22
N ALA A 134 9.37 13.30 47.56
CA ALA A 134 10.13 13.31 48.83
C ALA A 134 11.43 14.14 48.75
N GLU A 135 11.56 15.09 49.70
CA GLU A 135 12.71 15.84 50.26
C GLU A 135 13.99 16.27 49.46
N PRO A 136 14.61 17.42 49.84
CA PRO A 136 15.70 18.04 49.09
C PRO A 136 17.09 17.70 49.67
N GLY A 137 17.90 16.95 48.92
CA GLY A 137 19.31 16.73 49.19
C GLY A 137 20.19 17.31 48.07
N LYS A 138 21.00 18.32 48.39
CA LYS A 138 22.01 18.88 47.48
C LYS A 138 23.12 17.85 47.20
N ALA A 139 23.41 17.58 45.93
CA ALA A 139 24.73 17.20 45.47
C ALA A 139 24.88 17.58 43.98
N ASN A 140 25.87 18.42 43.68
CA ASN A 140 26.30 18.79 42.34
C ASN A 140 26.68 17.52 41.56
N VAL A 141 25.88 17.15 40.56
CA VAL A 141 26.27 16.17 39.55
C VAL A 141 26.57 16.95 38.28
N THR A 142 27.85 17.23 38.07
CA THR A 142 28.39 17.63 36.78
C THR A 142 27.99 16.58 35.76
N MET A 143 26.98 16.88 34.95
CA MET A 143 26.63 16.08 33.78
C MET A 143 27.83 16.09 32.83
N GLN A 144 28.67 15.06 32.90
CA GLN A 144 29.62 14.75 31.85
C GLN A 144 28.81 14.34 30.62
N HIS A 145 28.57 15.30 29.74
CA HIS A 145 28.01 15.05 28.41
C HIS A 145 28.99 14.13 27.66
N PRO A 146 28.55 13.18 26.81
CA PRO A 146 29.46 12.38 25.98
C PRO A 146 30.33 13.21 25.02
N ARG A 147 30.05 14.52 24.88
CA ARG A 147 30.85 15.52 24.15
C ARG A 147 31.81 16.34 25.02
N SER A 148 31.69 16.26 26.34
CA SER A 148 32.49 17.01 27.31
C SER A 148 33.08 16.04 28.35
N GLY A 149 33.98 15.18 27.88
CA GLY A 149 34.88 14.40 28.74
C GLY A 149 36.14 15.21 29.05
N ASN A 150 36.78 14.94 30.20
CA ASN A 150 38.11 15.45 30.53
C ASN A 150 39.17 14.75 29.65
N TYR A 151 39.27 15.14 28.38
CA TYR A 151 40.32 14.65 27.49
C TYR A 151 41.62 15.37 27.80
N ASN A 152 42.71 14.62 27.97
CA ASN A 152 44.05 15.19 28.06
C ASN A 152 44.60 15.41 26.65
N GLU A 153 45.56 16.33 26.46
CA GLU A 153 46.14 16.61 25.13
C GLU A 153 46.77 15.35 24.47
N GLN A 154 47.15 14.33 25.27
CA GLN A 154 47.65 13.05 24.72
C GLN A 154 46.54 12.14 24.17
N ASP A 155 45.28 12.34 24.56
CA ASP A 155 44.13 11.51 24.12
C ASP A 155 43.65 11.90 22.72
N VAL A 156 44.01 13.09 22.21
CA VAL A 156 43.67 13.58 20.88
C VAL A 156 44.91 13.58 19.98
N SER A 157 45.36 12.39 19.58
CA SER A 157 46.44 12.25 18.61
C SER A 157 45.91 12.43 17.18
N ILE A 158 46.20 13.59 16.59
CA ILE A 158 45.80 13.97 15.23
C ILE A 158 46.30 12.97 14.17
N GLU A 159 47.44 12.31 14.41
CA GLU A 159 48.00 11.29 13.50
C GLU A 159 47.07 10.10 13.25
N LYS A 160 46.20 9.77 14.22
CA LYS A 160 45.27 8.65 14.09
C LYS A 160 44.12 8.92 13.12
N PHE A 161 43.84 10.20 12.82
CA PHE A 161 42.84 10.59 11.81
C PHE A 161 43.40 10.58 10.39
N PHE A 162 44.69 10.84 10.20
CA PHE A 162 45.31 10.86 8.87
C PHE A 162 45.65 9.46 8.33
N TYR A 163 45.78 8.45 9.20
CA TYR A 163 46.08 7.08 8.80
C TYR A 163 44.88 6.21 8.37
N MET A 164 43.65 6.75 8.37
CA MET A 164 42.47 6.08 7.79
C MET A 164 42.15 6.52 6.35
N GLY A 165 43.01 7.33 5.72
CA GLY A 165 42.73 7.95 4.41
C GLY A 165 43.76 7.71 3.30
N SER A 166 44.74 6.80 3.46
CA SER A 166 45.68 6.47 2.38
C SER A 166 45.92 4.96 2.26
N LYS A 167 45.10 4.36 1.40
CA LYS A 167 45.51 3.27 0.51
C LYS A 167 45.12 3.68 -0.91
#